data_AF-A0A2V2SB83-F1
#
_entry.id   AF-A0A2V2SB83-F1
#
_cell.length_a   1.000
_cell.length_b   1.000
_cell.length_c   1.000
_cell.angle_alpha   90.00
_cell.angle_beta   90.00
_cell.angle_gamma   90.00
#
_symmetry.space_group_name_H-M   'P 1'
#
loop_
_entity.id
_entity.type
_entity.pdbx_description
1 polymer ?
#
loop_
_entity_poly.entity_id
_entity_poly.type
_entity_poly.pdbx_seq_one_letter_code
_entity_poly.pdbx_strand_id
1 'polypeptide(L)' 'MLHPAYQRIIGFGPVAIPLILRELEREPAHWFWALNAISGEDPAPEGSTFDEAAAAWLKWGRERGYI' A
#
# COMPACT_ATOMS: atom_id res chain seq x y z
N MET A 1 -10.90 7.60 11.16
CA MET A 1 -11.10 6.45 12.08
C MET A 1 -10.53 5.23 11.39
N LEU A 2 -9.57 4.54 12.00
CA LEU A 2 -9.02 3.28 11.47
C LEU A 2 -10.13 2.22 11.51
N HIS A 3 -10.60 1.76 10.34
CA HIS A 3 -11.64 0.74 10.30
C HIS A 3 -11.07 -0.60 10.81
N PRO A 4 -11.72 -1.32 11.74
CA PRO A 4 -11.17 -2.53 12.36
C PRO A 4 -10.76 -3.64 11.38
N ALA A 5 -11.32 -3.62 10.17
CA ALA A 5 -10.92 -4.51 9.07
C ALA A 5 -9.44 -4.33 8.68
N TYR A 6 -8.90 -3.11 8.72
CA TYR A 6 -7.52 -2.83 8.35
C TYR A 6 -6.51 -3.41 9.35
N GLN A 7 -6.85 -3.45 10.64
CA GLN A 7 -5.98 -4.05 11.66
C GLN A 7 -5.82 -5.56 11.47
N ARG A 8 -6.86 -6.26 10.96
CA ARG A 8 -6.74 -7.67 10.58
C ARG A 8 -5.84 -7.86 9.39
N ILE A 9 -5.92 -6.97 8.38
CA ILE A 9 -5.06 -7.01 7.19
C ILE A 9 -3.58 -6.82 7.56
N ILE A 10 -3.29 -5.85 8.44
CA ILE A 10 -1.92 -5.63 8.96
C ILE A 10 -1.42 -6.86 9.73
N GLY A 11 -2.30 -7.56 10.45
CA GLY A 11 -1.97 -8.79 11.17
C GLY A 11 -1.52 -9.95 10.27
N PHE A 12 -1.79 -9.93 8.96
CA PHE A 12 -1.28 -10.93 8.02
C PHE A 12 0.18 -10.65 7.60
N GLY A 13 0.70 -9.45 7.86
CA GLY A 13 2.08 -9.10 7.53
C GLY A 13 2.34 -9.10 6.01
N PRO A 14 3.58 -9.44 5.57
CA PRO A 14 4.03 -9.25 4.19
C PRO A 14 3.18 -9.92 3.10
N VAL A 15 2.43 -10.99 3.43
CA VAL A 15 1.54 -11.67 2.46
C VAL A 15 0.39 -10.79 1.99
N ALA A 16 0.04 -9.75 2.75
CA ALA A 16 -0.99 -8.79 2.38
C ALA A 16 -0.50 -7.75 1.36
N ILE A 17 0.82 -7.55 1.20
CA ILE A 17 1.38 -6.51 0.31
C ILE A 17 0.90 -6.68 -1.14
N PRO A 18 1.03 -7.87 -1.79
CA PRO A 18 0.50 -8.08 -3.15
C PRO A 18 -1.00 -7.83 -3.27
N LEU A 19 -1.78 -8.19 -2.25
CA LEU A 19 -3.23 -8.04 -2.26
C LEU A 19 -3.62 -6.56 -2.23
N ILE A 20 -2.97 -5.80 -1.35
CA ILE A 20 -3.20 -4.36 -1.21
C ILE A 20 -2.76 -3.62 -2.47
N LEU A 21 -1.61 -3.98 -3.07
CA LEU A 21 -1.13 -3.36 -4.31
C LEU A 21 -2.07 -3.62 -5.49
N ARG A 22 -2.62 -4.84 -5.62
CA ARG A 22 -3.62 -5.15 -6.65
C ARG A 22 -4.93 -4.40 -6.43
N GLU A 23 -5.34 -4.21 -5.19
CA GLU A 23 -6.50 -3.38 -4.89
C GLU A 23 -6.25 -1.92 -5.27
N LEU A 24 -5.06 -1.41 -4.96
CA LEU A 24 -4.62 -0.06 -5.32
C LEU A 24 -4.60 0.18 -6.84
N GLU A 25 -4.30 -0.84 -7.67
CA GLU A 25 -4.44 -0.74 -9.13
C GLU A 25 -5.89 -0.59 -9.60
N ARG A 26 -6.84 -1.15 -8.84
CA ARG A 26 -8.26 -1.20 -9.23
C ARG A 26 -9.06 -0.02 -8.69
N GLU A 27 -8.82 0.31 -7.44
CA GLU A 27 -9.44 1.42 -6.74
C GLU A 27 -8.38 2.04 -5.83
N PRO A 28 -7.88 3.24 -6.18
CA PRO A 28 -6.90 3.88 -5.36
C PRO A 28 -7.66 4.37 -4.12
N ALA A 29 -7.58 3.55 -3.07
CA ALA A 29 -8.11 3.84 -1.74
C ALA A 29 -6.95 4.13 -0.78
N HIS A 30 -7.26 4.62 0.42
CA HIS A 30 -6.28 5.07 1.43
C HIS A 30 -5.48 3.92 2.08
N TRP A 31 -4.93 2.98 1.30
CA TRP A 31 -4.17 1.82 1.76
C TRP A 31 -2.68 2.10 2.01
N PHE A 32 -2.20 3.31 1.70
CA PHE A 32 -0.77 3.67 1.82
C PHE A 32 -0.24 3.45 3.25
N TRP A 33 -1.03 3.79 4.27
CA TRP A 33 -0.60 3.55 5.66
C TRP A 33 -0.44 2.05 5.94
N ALA A 34 -1.30 1.19 5.37
CA ALA A 34 -1.22 -0.24 5.60
C ALA A 34 0.01 -0.83 4.89
N LEU A 35 0.29 -0.37 3.68
CA LEU A 35 1.53 -0.72 2.98
C LEU A 35 2.75 -0.28 3.79
N ASN A 36 2.79 0.97 4.26
CA ASN A 36 3.86 1.49 5.10
C ASN A 36 4.03 0.70 6.42
N ALA A 37 2.92 0.41 7.12
CA ALA A 37 2.96 -0.32 8.37
C ALA A 37 3.45 -1.77 8.22
N ILE A 38 3.18 -2.40 7.07
CA ILE A 38 3.54 -3.79 6.80
C ILE A 38 4.95 -3.89 6.20
N SER A 39 5.30 -3.01 5.25
CA SER A 39 6.58 -3.04 4.56
C SER A 39 7.70 -2.29 5.29
N GLY A 40 7.33 -1.34 6.15
CA GLY A 40 8.26 -0.39 6.79
C GLY A 40 8.80 0.68 5.85
N GLU A 41 8.28 0.77 4.62
CA GLU A 41 8.79 1.64 3.56
C GLU A 41 7.78 2.75 3.22
N ASP A 42 8.25 3.88 2.71
CA ASP A 42 7.39 4.91 2.12
C ASP A 42 8.00 5.42 0.81
N PRO A 43 7.66 4.82 -0.35
CA PRO A 43 8.17 5.25 -1.64
C PRO A 43 7.49 6.54 -2.14
N ALA A 44 6.41 7.00 -1.51
CA ALA A 44 5.71 8.22 -1.90
C ALA A 44 6.35 9.44 -1.21
N PRO A 45 6.82 10.45 -1.97
CA PRO A 45 7.37 11.68 -1.38
C PRO A 45 6.36 12.46 -0.52
N GLU A 46 6.85 13.21 0.46
CA GLU A 46 6.01 14.17 1.19
C GLU A 46 5.46 15.23 0.22
N GLY A 47 4.15 15.51 0.32
CA GLY A 47 3.46 16.45 -0.57
C GLY A 47 2.97 15.83 -1.89
N SER A 48 3.17 14.52 -2.09
CA SER A 48 2.57 13.80 -3.22
C SER A 48 1.06 13.95 -3.24
N THR A 49 0.51 14.17 -4.42
CA THR A 49 -0.91 13.93 -4.67
C THR A 49 -1.21 12.44 -4.49
N PHE A 50 -2.49 12.14 -4.31
CA PHE A 50 -2.93 10.77 -4.12
C PHE A 50 -2.55 9.84 -5.28
N ASP A 51 -2.64 10.32 -6.53
CA ASP A 51 -2.27 9.57 -7.72
C ASP A 51 -0.75 9.34 -7.82
N GLU A 52 0.06 10.33 -7.45
CA GLU A 52 1.52 10.21 -7.38
C GLU A 52 1.94 9.17 -6.34
N ALA A 53 1.31 9.19 -5.17
CA ALA A 53 1.54 8.21 -4.12
C ALA A 53 1.14 6.80 -4.58
N ALA A 54 0.00 6.66 -5.26
CA ALA A 54 -0.43 5.38 -5.82
C ALA A 54 0.58 4.86 -6.85
N ALA A 55 1.00 5.70 -7.79
CA ALA A 55 1.99 5.32 -8.80
C ALA A 55 3.34 4.92 -8.18
N ALA A 56 3.80 5.63 -7.15
CA ALA A 56 5.03 5.30 -6.41
C ALA A 56 4.94 3.93 -5.74
N TRP A 57 3.83 3.63 -5.06
CA TRP A 57 3.59 2.33 -4.44
C TRP A 57 3.50 1.19 -5.45
N LEU A 58 2.82 1.39 -6.57
CA LEU A 58 2.74 0.39 -7.64
C LEU A 58 4.10 0.11 -8.27
N LYS A 59 4.89 1.16 -8.54
CA LYS A 59 6.25 1.01 -9.05
C LYS A 59 7.13 0.22 -8.08
N TRP A 60 7.13 0.60 -6.81
CA TRP A 60 7.84 -0.13 -5.75
C TRP A 60 7.40 -1.60 -5.66
N GLY A 61 6.09 -1.85 -5.80
CA GLY A 61 5.51 -3.19 -5.83
C GLY A 61 6.05 -4.06 -6.96
N ARG A 62 6.12 -3.50 -8.18
CA ARG A 62 6.66 -4.17 -9.37
C ARG A 62 8.16 -4.44 -9.26
N GLU A 63 8.93 -3.47 -8.76
CA GLU A 63 10.38 -3.61 -8.57
C GLU A 63 10.75 -4.72 -7.57
N ARG A 64 9.87 -4.98 -6.59
CA ARG A 64 10.03 -6.06 -5.61
C ARG A 64 9.36 -7.37 -6.00
N GLY A 65 8.67 -7.42 -7.15
CA GLY A 65 7.99 -8.62 -7.64
C GLY A 65 6.72 -9.00 -6.86
N TYR A 66 6.08 -8.05 -6.21
CA TYR A 66 4.79 -8.28 -5.52
C TYR A 66 3.60 -8.29 -6.49
N ILE A 67 3.72 -7.59 -7.62
CA ILE A 67 2.74 -7.51 -8.70
C ILE A 67 3.41 -7.55 -10.07
#